data_AF-A0A959C489-F1
#
_entry.id   AF-A0A959C489-F1
#
_cell.length_a   1.000
_cell.length_b   1.000
_cell.length_c   1.000
_cell.angle_alpha   90.00
_cell.angle_beta   90.00
_cell.angle_gamma   90.00
#
_symmetry.space_group_name_H-M   'P 1'
#
loop_
_entity.id
_entity.type
_entity.pdbx_description
1 polymer ?
#
loop_
_entity_poly.entity_id
_entity_poly.type
_entity_poly.pdbx_seq_one_letter_code
_entity_poly.pdbx_strand_id
1 'polypeptide(L)'
;MHIKTGTITNWGRYPAIRAELATPANRDEVREYIVAHDRMIARGNGRCYGDAALSACVLSTLALNKVLRFDKEEGIVQCESGVLLSGLLDLIVPAGWFFHVTPGIKSITAGGAIASDVHGKNHPVKGCFSNWLLSFELMDAEGRVHVCSREKNSDLFWQTCGGMGWTGVILSATFRLMR
;
A
#
# COMPACT_ATOMS: atom_id res chain seq x y z
N MET A 1 17.91 -5.60 -6.54
CA MET A 1 16.52 -6.01 -6.78
C MET A 1 16.44 -7.50 -7.04
N HIS A 2 15.59 -8.24 -6.32
CA HIS A 2 15.39 -9.68 -6.58
C HIS A 2 14.22 -9.88 -7.55
N ILE A 3 14.41 -10.67 -8.62
CA ILE A 3 13.39 -10.95 -9.62
C ILE A 3 13.23 -12.46 -9.78
N LYS A 4 11.98 -12.94 -9.82
CA LYS A 4 11.66 -14.34 -10.11
C LYS A 4 10.48 -14.44 -11.07
N THR A 5 10.50 -15.45 -11.94
CA THR A 5 9.33 -15.80 -12.76
C THR A 5 8.64 -17.02 -12.19
N GLY A 6 7.31 -17.00 -12.11
CA GLY A 6 6.55 -18.14 -11.63
C GLY A 6 5.05 -17.93 -11.75
N THR A 7 4.30 -18.94 -11.30
CA THR A 7 2.85 -18.80 -11.18
C THR A 7 2.52 -17.99 -9.94
N ILE A 8 1.75 -16.93 -10.10
CA ILE A 8 1.21 -16.11 -9.01
C ILE A 8 -0.31 -16.19 -8.99
N THR A 9 -0.86 -16.15 -7.79
CA THR A 9 -2.30 -16.06 -7.52
C THR A 9 -2.56 -15.07 -6.41
N ASN A 10 -3.80 -14.60 -6.35
CA ASN A 10 -4.33 -13.85 -5.22
C ASN A 10 -5.03 -14.78 -4.23
N TRP A 11 -5.66 -14.23 -3.20
CA TRP A 11 -6.21 -15.01 -2.09
C TRP A 11 -7.24 -16.05 -2.54
N GLY A 12 -8.02 -15.73 -3.58
CA GLY A 12 -9.00 -16.65 -4.17
C GLY A 12 -8.39 -17.83 -4.94
N ARG A 13 -7.07 -17.85 -5.14
CA ARG A 13 -6.35 -18.84 -5.99
C ARG A 13 -6.82 -18.88 -7.45
N TYR A 14 -7.53 -17.85 -7.90
CA TYR A 14 -7.99 -17.69 -9.28
C TYR A 14 -8.13 -16.20 -9.64
N PRO A 15 -7.69 -15.76 -10.84
CA PRO A 15 -6.92 -16.54 -11.80
C PRO A 15 -5.49 -16.81 -11.31
N ALA A 16 -4.86 -17.85 -11.88
CA ALA A 16 -3.44 -18.14 -11.71
C ALA A 16 -2.72 -17.78 -12.99
N ILE A 17 -1.73 -16.89 -12.93
CA ILE A 17 -1.00 -16.43 -14.11
C ILE A 17 0.50 -16.66 -13.93
N ARG A 18 1.21 -16.85 -15.04
CA ARG A 18 2.66 -16.78 -15.06
C ARG A 18 3.06 -15.30 -15.11
N ALA A 19 3.88 -14.88 -14.16
CA ALA A 19 4.35 -13.50 -14.07
C ALA A 19 5.80 -13.44 -13.61
N GLU A 20 6.44 -12.35 -13.99
CA GLU A 20 7.62 -11.85 -13.32
C GLU A 20 7.21 -11.13 -12.03
N LEU A 21 7.88 -11.45 -10.93
CA LEU A 21 7.72 -10.79 -9.64
C LEU A 21 9.06 -10.21 -9.19
N ALA A 22 9.16 -8.88 -9.23
CA ALA A 22 10.27 -8.12 -8.68
C ALA A 22 9.99 -7.73 -7.23
N THR A 23 11.01 -7.79 -6.38
CA THR A 23 10.96 -7.38 -4.97
C THR A 23 12.09 -6.38 -4.73
N PRO A 24 11.85 -5.08 -4.99
CA PRO A 24 12.82 -4.02 -4.74
C PRO A 24 13.00 -3.76 -3.23
N ALA A 25 14.25 -3.54 -2.81
CA ALA A 25 14.59 -3.28 -1.42
C ALA A 25 14.59 -1.78 -1.03
N ASN A 26 14.50 -0.88 -2.01
CA ASN A 26 14.56 0.55 -1.82
C ASN A 26 13.88 1.30 -2.98
N ARG A 27 13.79 2.63 -2.88
CA ARG A 27 13.11 3.49 -3.85
C ARG A 27 13.79 3.54 -5.22
N ASP A 28 15.11 3.41 -5.27
CA ASP A 28 15.85 3.45 -6.53
C ASP A 28 15.57 2.20 -7.36
N GLU A 29 15.55 1.03 -6.71
CA GLU A 29 15.15 -0.22 -7.37
C GLU A 29 13.68 -0.21 -7.82
N VAL A 30 12.79 0.45 -7.07
CA VAL A 30 11.39 0.68 -7.52
C VAL A 30 11.38 1.51 -8.80
N ARG A 31 12.15 2.61 -8.84
CA ARG A 31 12.26 3.46 -10.02
C ARG A 31 12.80 2.68 -11.21
N GLU A 32 13.92 1.99 -11.04
CA GLU A 32 14.55 1.17 -12.08
C GLU A 32 13.54 0.19 -12.69
N TYR A 33 12.74 -0.47 -11.85
CA TYR A 33 11.72 -1.40 -12.34
C TYR A 33 10.60 -0.71 -13.10
N ILE A 34 10.07 0.40 -12.59
CA ILE A 34 8.96 1.12 -13.22
C ILE A 34 9.38 1.63 -14.60
N VAL A 35 10.55 2.30 -14.71
CA VAL A 35 10.99 2.88 -15.99
C VAL A 35 11.38 1.83 -17.03
N ALA A 36 11.68 0.60 -16.60
CA ALA A 36 12.00 -0.52 -17.48
C ALA A 36 10.76 -1.25 -18.02
N HIS A 37 9.55 -0.94 -17.54
CA HIS A 37 8.33 -1.70 -17.88
C HIS A 37 7.15 -0.79 -18.22
N ASP A 38 6.62 -0.93 -19.45
CA ASP A 38 5.44 -0.19 -19.90
C ASP A 38 4.13 -0.61 -19.19
N ARG A 39 4.08 -1.86 -18.69
CA ARG A 39 2.88 -2.44 -18.06
C ARG A 39 3.27 -3.27 -16.85
N MET A 40 2.95 -2.76 -15.67
CA MET A 40 3.23 -3.43 -14.41
C MET A 40 2.11 -3.15 -13.40
N ILE A 41 2.07 -3.92 -12.31
CA ILE A 41 1.19 -3.63 -11.18
C ILE A 41 1.94 -3.79 -9.86
N ALA A 42 1.67 -2.88 -8.92
CA ALA A 42 2.13 -3.02 -7.54
C ALA A 42 1.37 -4.14 -6.83
N ARG A 43 2.07 -4.88 -5.98
CA ARG A 43 1.52 -6.00 -5.22
C ARG A 43 1.98 -5.98 -3.76
N GLY A 44 1.01 -5.84 -2.86
CA GLY A 44 1.22 -6.08 -1.43
C GLY A 44 1.21 -7.57 -1.09
N ASN A 45 0.52 -7.95 -0.01
CA ASN A 45 0.48 -9.34 0.47
C ASN A 45 -0.52 -10.27 -0.26
N GLY A 46 -0.97 -9.89 -1.46
CA GLY A 46 -1.84 -10.73 -2.31
C GLY A 46 -3.20 -11.10 -1.70
N ARG A 47 -3.80 -10.22 -0.88
CA ARG A 47 -5.04 -10.48 -0.13
C ARG A 47 -6.34 -10.04 -0.81
N CYS A 48 -6.27 -9.37 -1.96
CA CYS A 48 -7.45 -9.26 -2.82
C CYS A 48 -7.85 -10.66 -3.33
N TYR A 49 -9.11 -10.85 -3.70
CA TYR A 49 -9.62 -12.15 -4.14
C TYR A 49 -9.44 -12.36 -5.65
N GLY A 50 -9.77 -11.34 -6.43
CA GLY A 50 -9.72 -11.35 -7.90
C GLY A 50 -8.32 -11.08 -8.45
N ASP A 51 -8.24 -10.34 -9.54
CA ASP A 51 -7.04 -10.14 -10.36
C ASP A 51 -6.37 -8.77 -10.22
N ALA A 52 -6.88 -7.88 -9.36
CA ALA A 52 -6.40 -6.50 -9.20
C ALA A 52 -4.89 -6.33 -8.94
N ALA A 53 -4.21 -7.36 -8.42
CA ALA A 53 -2.76 -7.36 -8.17
C ALA A 53 -1.99 -8.38 -9.01
N LEU A 54 -2.49 -8.66 -10.22
CA LEU A 54 -1.93 -9.58 -11.20
C LEU A 54 -1.63 -8.85 -12.52
N SER A 55 -0.43 -9.06 -13.05
CA SER A 55 0.01 -8.63 -14.38
C SER A 55 1.16 -9.54 -14.81
N ALA A 56 1.58 -9.50 -16.07
CA ALA A 56 2.79 -10.20 -16.51
C ALA A 56 4.05 -9.71 -15.79
N CYS A 57 4.09 -8.42 -15.41
CA CYS A 57 5.16 -7.80 -14.63
C CYS A 57 4.58 -7.25 -13.32
N VAL A 58 5.11 -7.69 -12.19
CA VAL A 58 4.58 -7.36 -10.86
C VAL A 58 5.69 -6.88 -9.95
N LEU A 59 5.47 -5.74 -9.30
CA LEU A 59 6.37 -5.19 -8.30
C LEU A 59 5.81 -5.45 -6.90
N SER A 60 6.48 -6.28 -6.12
CA SER A 60 6.14 -6.53 -4.72
C SER A 60 6.66 -5.41 -3.83
N THR A 61 5.78 -4.79 -3.05
CA THR A 61 6.18 -3.78 -2.07
C THR A 61 6.63 -4.37 -0.73
N LEU A 62 6.59 -5.70 -0.55
CA LEU A 62 6.79 -6.35 0.76
C LEU A 62 8.18 -6.15 1.38
N ALA A 63 9.19 -5.78 0.59
CA ALA A 63 10.52 -5.42 1.09
C ALA A 63 10.62 -3.94 1.50
N LEU A 64 9.64 -3.10 1.13
CA LEU A 64 9.45 -1.74 1.64
C LEU A 64 8.59 -1.82 2.92
N ASN A 65 9.17 -2.31 4.01
CA ASN A 65 8.45 -2.67 5.23
C ASN A 65 8.96 -1.98 6.50
N LYS A 66 9.52 -0.77 6.39
CA LYS A 66 9.98 0.03 7.52
C LYS A 66 8.88 0.94 8.06
N VAL A 67 8.79 1.05 9.38
CA VAL A 67 8.12 2.19 10.03
C VAL A 67 9.11 3.35 10.03
N LEU A 68 8.73 4.47 9.43
CA LEU A 68 9.60 5.63 9.22
C LEU A 68 9.52 6.61 10.39
N ARG A 69 8.32 6.81 10.94
CA ARG A 69 8.07 7.67 12.11
C ARG A 69 6.84 7.19 12.86
N PHE A 70 6.87 7.30 14.18
CA PHE A 70 5.67 7.16 15.01
C PHE A 70 5.66 8.26 16.08
N ASP A 71 4.74 9.20 15.92
CA ASP A 71 4.44 10.27 16.86
C ASP A 71 3.38 9.78 17.85
N LYS A 72 3.83 9.48 19.07
CA LYS A 72 2.96 8.92 20.14
C LYS A 72 2.11 9.98 20.82
N GLU A 73 2.45 11.25 20.68
CA GLU A 73 1.70 12.35 21.29
C GLU A 73 0.50 12.69 20.41
N GLU A 74 0.74 12.86 19.11
CA GLU A 74 -0.30 13.22 18.14
C GLU A 74 -1.02 12.02 17.51
N GLY A 75 -0.51 10.81 17.71
CA GLY A 75 -1.08 9.60 17.13
C GLY A 75 -0.91 9.55 15.62
N ILE A 76 0.29 9.87 15.13
CA ILE A 76 0.60 9.88 13.69
C ILE A 76 1.67 8.86 13.40
N VAL A 77 1.41 7.95 12.47
CA VAL A 77 2.39 6.95 12.02
C VAL A 77 2.67 7.11 10.54
N GLN A 78 3.95 7.10 10.18
CA GLN A 78 4.42 7.04 8.80
C GLN A 78 5.17 5.73 8.58
N CYS A 79 4.83 5.01 7.52
CA CYS A 79 5.47 3.75 7.17
C CYS A 79 5.61 3.57 5.66
N GLU A 80 6.48 2.67 5.26
CA GLU A 80 6.56 2.20 3.88
C GLU A 80 5.31 1.36 3.51
N SER A 81 4.97 1.36 2.22
CA SER A 81 3.70 0.79 1.73
C SER A 81 3.58 -0.72 1.90
N GLY A 82 4.70 -1.44 2.03
CA GLY A 82 4.76 -2.88 2.25
C GLY A 82 4.56 -3.30 3.70
N VAL A 83 4.54 -2.37 4.66
CA VAL A 83 4.29 -2.71 6.06
C VAL A 83 2.91 -3.34 6.21
N LEU A 84 2.85 -4.50 6.85
CA LEU A 84 1.60 -5.16 7.20
C LEU A 84 0.90 -4.42 8.34
N LEU A 85 -0.43 -4.29 8.26
CA LEU A 85 -1.21 -3.69 9.35
C LEU A 85 -1.02 -4.43 10.68
N SER A 86 -0.79 -5.76 10.64
CA SER A 86 -0.43 -6.52 11.83
C SER A 86 0.86 -6.02 12.49
N GLY A 87 1.90 -5.71 11.71
CA GLY A 87 3.15 -5.17 12.24
C GLY A 87 3.00 -3.76 12.81
N LEU A 88 2.13 -2.94 12.20
CA LEU A 88 1.76 -1.64 12.79
C LEU A 88 1.00 -1.81 14.10
N LEU A 89 0.05 -2.74 14.16
CA LEU A 89 -0.70 -3.04 15.39
C LEU A 89 0.24 -3.44 16.55
N ASP A 90 1.25 -4.27 16.27
CA ASP A 90 2.24 -4.69 17.28
C ASP A 90 3.03 -3.49 17.86
N LEU A 91 3.19 -2.40 17.08
CA LEU A 91 3.84 -1.17 17.51
C LEU A 91 2.88 -0.19 18.22
N ILE A 92 1.69 0.04 17.66
CA ILE A 92 0.80 1.13 18.09
C ILE A 92 -0.08 0.74 19.28
N VAL A 93 -0.49 -0.53 19.38
CA VAL A 93 -1.38 -1.01 20.45
C VAL A 93 -0.74 -0.88 21.83
N PRO A 94 0.52 -1.29 22.05
CA PRO A 94 1.19 -1.08 23.33
C PRO A 94 1.35 0.40 23.71
N ALA A 95 1.34 1.30 22.72
CA ALA A 95 1.39 2.74 22.94
C ALA A 95 0.01 3.38 23.19
N GLY A 96 -1.05 2.57 23.27
CA GLY A 96 -2.42 3.04 23.51
C GLY A 96 -3.11 3.59 22.26
N TRP A 97 -2.59 3.29 21.06
CA TRP A 97 -3.14 3.76 19.80
C TRP A 97 -3.72 2.61 18.97
N PHE A 98 -4.69 2.93 18.12
CA PHE A 98 -5.36 1.99 17.23
C PHE A 98 -5.71 2.61 15.88
N PHE A 99 -5.99 1.80 14.87
CA PHE A 99 -6.52 2.31 13.60
C PHE A 99 -7.98 2.74 13.74
N HIS A 100 -8.36 3.85 13.09
CA HIS A 100 -9.77 4.23 13.00
C HIS A 100 -10.59 3.25 12.17
N VAL A 101 -10.00 2.54 11.22
CA VAL A 101 -10.67 1.56 10.36
C VAL A 101 -9.88 0.26 10.36
N THR A 102 -10.53 -0.84 10.72
CA THR A 102 -9.92 -2.18 10.73
C THR A 102 -10.62 -3.12 9.75
N PRO A 103 -9.92 -3.58 8.70
CA PRO A 103 -10.44 -4.60 7.80
C PRO A 103 -10.52 -5.96 8.51
N GLY A 104 -11.30 -6.88 7.94
CA GLY A 104 -11.51 -8.23 8.50
C GLY A 104 -10.25 -9.10 8.60
N ILE A 105 -9.14 -8.72 7.95
CA ILE A 105 -7.85 -9.39 8.05
C ILE A 105 -6.71 -8.38 8.23
N LYS A 106 -5.84 -8.61 9.22
CA LYS A 106 -4.70 -7.73 9.53
C LYS A 106 -3.45 -7.97 8.68
N SER A 107 -3.43 -9.03 7.89
CA SER A 107 -2.29 -9.40 7.03
C SER A 107 -2.31 -8.71 5.67
N ILE A 108 -2.97 -7.55 5.54
CA ILE A 108 -2.83 -6.67 4.37
C ILE A 108 -1.74 -5.63 4.61
N THR A 109 -1.15 -5.12 3.53
CA THR A 109 -0.14 -4.05 3.56
C THR A 109 -0.79 -2.67 3.60
N ALA A 110 -0.10 -1.65 4.10
CA ALA A 110 -0.56 -0.25 4.10
C ALA A 110 -0.90 0.25 2.67
N GLY A 111 -0.06 -0.05 1.68
CA GLY A 111 -0.30 0.29 0.28
C GLY A 111 -1.53 -0.40 -0.30
N GLY A 112 -1.71 -1.69 -0.02
CA GLY A 112 -2.92 -2.42 -0.41
C GLY A 112 -4.19 -1.90 0.26
N ALA A 113 -4.10 -1.46 1.52
CA ALA A 113 -5.22 -0.84 2.23
C ALA A 113 -5.67 0.47 1.57
N ILE A 114 -4.73 1.30 1.10
CA ILE A 114 -5.00 2.55 0.37
C ILE A 114 -5.54 2.24 -1.04
N ALA A 115 -4.87 1.37 -1.78
CA ALA A 115 -5.21 1.06 -3.17
C ALA A 115 -6.61 0.46 -3.32
N SER A 116 -7.10 -0.26 -2.31
CA SER A 116 -8.48 -0.79 -2.28
C SER A 116 -9.45 0.03 -1.43
N ASP A 117 -9.00 1.17 -0.89
CA ASP A 117 -9.69 2.01 0.11
C ASP A 117 -10.51 1.19 1.13
N VAL A 118 -9.81 0.31 1.84
CA VAL A 118 -10.47 -0.73 2.65
C VAL A 118 -11.36 -0.13 3.74
N HIS A 119 -12.45 -0.82 4.04
CA HIS A 119 -13.37 -0.45 5.11
C HIS A 119 -13.42 -1.51 6.21
N GLY A 120 -14.03 -1.13 7.34
CA GLY A 120 -14.22 -2.00 8.51
C GLY A 120 -15.68 -2.03 8.96
N LYS A 121 -15.95 -2.76 10.04
CA LYS A 121 -17.29 -2.86 10.63
C LYS A 121 -17.85 -1.51 11.10
N ASN A 122 -16.97 -0.56 11.36
CA ASN A 122 -17.28 0.80 11.79
C ASN A 122 -17.40 1.81 10.64
N HIS A 123 -17.44 1.35 9.37
CA HIS A 123 -17.59 2.21 8.19
C HIS A 123 -18.74 3.25 8.30
N PRO A 124 -19.93 2.92 8.84
CA PRO A 124 -21.00 3.91 8.98
C PRO A 124 -20.64 5.16 9.79
N VAL A 125 -19.64 5.07 10.69
CA VAL A 125 -19.20 6.17 11.57
C VAL A 125 -17.81 6.68 11.19
N LYS A 126 -16.93 5.80 10.70
CA LYS A 126 -15.51 6.09 10.47
C LYS A 126 -15.11 6.20 9.00
N GLY A 127 -15.98 5.82 8.07
CA GLY A 127 -15.67 5.77 6.64
C GLY A 127 -14.66 4.66 6.29
N CYS A 128 -13.85 4.92 5.27
CA CYS A 128 -12.81 4.03 4.75
C CYS A 128 -11.42 4.42 5.26
N PHE A 129 -10.41 3.67 4.83
CA PHE A 129 -9.01 3.91 5.19
C PHE A 129 -8.52 5.32 4.75
N SER A 130 -8.96 5.79 3.58
CA SER A 130 -8.65 7.13 3.03
C SER A 130 -9.15 8.30 3.88
N ASN A 131 -10.17 8.09 4.72
CA ASN A 131 -10.66 9.11 5.65
C ASN A 131 -9.60 9.49 6.71
N TRP A 132 -8.67 8.60 7.02
CA TRP A 132 -7.66 8.77 8.07
C TRP A 132 -6.22 8.81 7.54
N LEU A 133 -6.07 8.78 6.22
CA LEU A 133 -4.82 8.99 5.50
C LEU A 133 -4.52 10.49 5.43
N LEU A 134 -3.36 10.90 5.96
CA LEU A 134 -2.90 12.28 5.93
C LEU A 134 -2.15 12.58 4.64
N SER A 135 -1.26 11.68 4.23
CA SER A 135 -0.50 11.82 2.98
C SER A 135 0.13 10.49 2.56
N PHE A 136 0.56 10.42 1.30
CA PHE A 136 1.40 9.35 0.80
C PHE A 136 2.38 9.85 -0.27
N GLU A 137 3.45 9.09 -0.49
CA GLU A 137 4.34 9.26 -1.62
C GLU A 137 3.99 8.23 -2.70
N LEU A 138 3.81 8.70 -3.94
CA LEU A 138 3.50 7.90 -5.11
C LEU A 138 4.59 8.05 -6.16
N MET A 139 5.10 6.95 -6.70
CA MET A 139 5.96 6.98 -7.88
C MET A 139 5.13 6.72 -9.13
N ASP A 140 5.15 7.66 -10.08
CA ASP A 140 4.47 7.53 -11.37
C ASP A 140 5.27 6.68 -12.37
N ALA A 141 4.71 6.47 -13.57
CA ALA A 141 5.31 5.67 -14.64
C ALA A 141 6.64 6.25 -15.15
N GLU A 142 6.88 7.54 -14.98
CA GLU A 142 8.14 8.20 -15.34
C GLU A 142 9.19 8.16 -14.21
N GLY A 143 8.88 7.48 -13.09
CA GLY A 143 9.78 7.37 -11.94
C GLY A 143 9.84 8.63 -11.07
N ARG A 144 8.93 9.59 -11.27
CA ARG A 144 8.82 10.82 -10.49
C ARG A 144 8.01 10.56 -9.24
N VAL A 145 8.41 11.17 -8.13
CA VAL A 145 7.73 11.01 -6.84
C VAL A 145 6.82 12.21 -6.56
N HIS A 146 5.55 11.91 -6.32
CA HIS A 146 4.53 12.86 -5.93
C HIS A 146 4.16 12.68 -4.46
N VAL A 147 4.21 13.75 -3.69
CA VAL A 147 3.60 13.79 -2.36
C VAL A 147 2.13 14.16 -2.54
N CYS A 148 1.23 13.28 -2.10
CA CYS A 148 -0.21 13.42 -2.27
C CYS A 148 -0.89 13.57 -0.90
N SER A 149 -1.74 14.57 -0.76
CA SER A 149 -2.65 14.80 0.37
C SER A 149 -3.96 15.40 -0.14
N ARG A 150 -4.89 15.70 0.76
CA ARG A 150 -6.14 16.39 0.40
C ARG A 150 -5.89 17.80 -0.17
N GLU A 151 -4.77 18.41 0.18
CA GLU A 151 -4.38 19.77 -0.20
C GLU A 151 -3.31 19.80 -1.32
N LYS A 152 -2.47 18.75 -1.43
CA LYS A 152 -1.37 18.68 -2.40
C LYS A 152 -1.59 17.51 -3.36
N ASN A 153 -1.57 17.78 -4.67
CA ASN A 153 -1.91 16.77 -5.69
C ASN A 153 -3.24 16.07 -5.38
N SER A 154 -4.26 16.84 -4.98
CA SER A 154 -5.52 16.33 -4.43
C SER A 154 -6.25 15.37 -5.40
N ASP A 155 -6.25 15.69 -6.70
CA ASP A 155 -6.84 14.81 -7.70
C ASP A 155 -6.16 13.45 -7.72
N LEU A 156 -4.82 13.43 -7.67
CA LEU A 156 -4.03 12.20 -7.63
C LEU A 156 -4.26 11.45 -6.30
N PHE A 157 -4.37 12.17 -5.18
CA PHE A 157 -4.72 11.59 -3.88
C PHE A 157 -6.01 10.77 -3.96
N TRP A 158 -7.08 11.37 -4.50
CA TRP A 158 -8.38 10.72 -4.62
C TRP A 158 -8.44 9.66 -5.71
N GLN A 159 -7.67 9.81 -6.80
CA GLN A 159 -7.56 8.77 -7.83
C GLN A 159 -6.77 7.54 -7.36
N THR A 160 -5.80 7.70 -6.45
CA THR A 160 -5.05 6.57 -5.89
C THR A 160 -5.84 5.81 -4.83
N CYS A 161 -6.61 6.51 -3.98
CA CYS A 161 -7.46 5.87 -2.98
C CYS A 161 -8.58 5.07 -3.67
N GLY A 162 -8.54 3.74 -3.55
CA GLY A 162 -9.45 2.87 -4.30
C GLY A 162 -9.10 2.69 -5.78
N GLY A 163 -7.98 3.28 -6.24
CA GLY A 163 -7.51 3.22 -7.64
C GLY A 163 -6.80 1.93 -8.02
N MET A 164 -6.76 0.92 -7.14
CA MET A 164 -6.23 -0.42 -7.38
C MET A 164 -4.79 -0.45 -7.92
N GLY A 165 -3.99 0.58 -7.65
CA GLY A 165 -2.59 0.67 -8.06
C GLY A 165 -2.34 1.20 -9.47
N TRP A 166 -3.36 1.72 -10.16
CA TRP A 166 -3.23 2.19 -11.56
C TRP A 166 -2.60 3.58 -11.70
N THR A 167 -2.53 4.35 -10.62
CA THR A 167 -1.93 5.69 -10.61
C THR A 167 -0.42 5.67 -10.35
N GLY A 168 0.15 4.51 -9.99
CA GLY A 168 1.57 4.35 -9.69
C GLY A 168 1.82 3.44 -8.47
N VAL A 169 3.06 3.45 -7.99
CA VAL A 169 3.49 2.67 -6.83
C VAL A 169 3.52 3.55 -5.59
N ILE A 170 2.69 3.25 -4.60
CA ILE A 170 2.76 3.90 -3.28
C ILE A 170 4.07 3.46 -2.61
N LEU A 171 4.89 4.42 -2.19
CA LEU A 171 6.17 4.15 -1.52
C LEU A 171 6.04 4.18 0.00
N SER A 172 5.36 5.22 0.51
CA SER A 172 5.15 5.44 1.94
C SER A 172 3.82 6.14 2.17
N ALA A 173 3.28 6.01 3.38
CA ALA A 173 2.02 6.62 3.77
C ALA A 173 2.03 7.06 5.24
N THR A 174 1.28 8.12 5.52
CA THR A 174 1.13 8.71 6.85
C THR A 174 -0.33 8.70 7.28
N PHE A 175 -0.62 8.17 8.46
CA PHE A 175 -1.98 7.96 8.96
C PHE A 175 -2.17 8.62 10.33
N ARG A 176 -3.40 9.08 10.57
CA ARG A 176 -3.87 9.44 11.92
C ARG A 176 -4.48 8.23 12.60
N LEU A 177 -4.10 8.02 13.86
CA LEU A 177 -4.58 6.96 14.72
C LEU A 177 -5.68 7.46 15.65
N MET A 178 -6.35 6.54 16.33
CA MET A 178 -7.28 6.83 17.41
C MET A 178 -6.76 6.30 18.73
N ARG A 179 -7.20 6.94 19.79
CA ARG A 179 -6.99 6.55 21.17
C ARG A 179 -8.33 6.13 21.77
#